data_AF-A0A2E9QSW2-F1
#
_entry.id   AF-A0A2E9QSW2-F1
#
_cell.length_a   1.000
_cell.length_b   1.000
_cell.length_c   1.000
_cell.angle_alpha   90.00
_cell.angle_beta   90.00
_cell.angle_gamma   90.00
#
_symmetry.space_group_name_H-M   'P 1'
#
loop_
_entity.id
_entity.type
_entity.pdbx_description
1 polymer ?
#
loop_
_entity_poly.entity_id
_entity_poly.type
_entity_poly.pdbx_seq_one_letter_code
_entity_poly.pdbx_strand_id
1 'polypeptide(L)'
;MLTVRNRTLLLCLLSCTLGLLTGCPGGKQIRDVQQPKNVQQVDALLAKIKTRQHKIQGLEGRAKLRVYRGKKRQTIRLLYQFQRPNMMNIALGSVFGQPVAIITSDGKQFAIHYIAQKQFVRGPVSKLPSLIQEFLPVSLPLEKLIPILMGEVPLLSTKKRSVLPGKQKHVSVLTLTQPTLTQKVWLDLKQARFLKTEYLRGKEPPLTLTYGTYRGTPPLPKVIRFHVPKTSTRVRWIYVTRESIKQYKLSHFRQKTPTGVEVRVLTP
;
A
#
# COMPACT_ATOMS: atom_id res chain seq x y z
N MET A 1 -52.32 78.22 -13.52
CA MET A 1 -52.82 78.26 -14.92
C MET A 1 -52.97 76.81 -15.38
N LEU A 2 -54.20 76.39 -15.66
CA LEU A 2 -54.57 75.03 -16.07
C LEU A 2 -54.04 74.66 -17.46
N THR A 3 -53.72 73.38 -17.68
CA THR A 3 -54.17 72.46 -18.77
C THR A 3 -53.25 71.23 -18.80
N VAL A 4 -53.67 70.02 -18.36
CA VAL A 4 -54.44 68.97 -19.06
C VAL A 4 -53.84 68.57 -20.42
N ARG A 5 -53.44 67.29 -20.61
CA ARG A 5 -54.12 66.30 -21.50
C ARG A 5 -53.24 65.09 -21.93
N ASN A 6 -53.72 63.89 -21.55
CA ASN A 6 -53.75 62.60 -22.29
C ASN A 6 -52.46 61.82 -22.64
N ARG A 7 -52.38 60.55 -22.20
CA ARG A 7 -52.77 59.29 -22.91
C ARG A 7 -51.90 59.13 -24.18
N THR A 8 -51.09 58.07 -24.35
CA THR A 8 -51.52 56.69 -24.58
C THR A 8 -50.29 55.74 -24.67
N LEU A 9 -50.46 54.50 -24.22
CA LEU A 9 -49.87 53.21 -24.67
C LEU A 9 -48.35 53.10 -24.91
N LEU A 10 -47.63 52.27 -24.14
CA LEU A 10 -47.44 50.80 -24.30
C LEU A 10 -46.54 50.42 -25.49
N LEU A 11 -45.58 49.53 -25.21
CA LEU A 11 -44.55 48.91 -26.09
C LEU A 11 -43.21 49.66 -26.24
N CYS A 12 -42.24 49.27 -25.40
CA CYS A 12 -40.87 48.94 -25.81
C CYS A 12 -40.09 48.38 -24.61
N LEU A 13 -40.64 47.33 -24.00
CA LEU A 13 -40.03 46.58 -22.90
C LEU A 13 -39.63 45.20 -23.43
N LEU A 14 -38.72 45.13 -24.41
CA LEU A 14 -38.14 43.87 -24.87
C LEU A 14 -36.95 44.18 -25.80
N SER A 15 -35.72 44.19 -25.27
CA SER A 15 -34.45 44.01 -26.03
C SER A 15 -33.27 44.70 -25.33
N CYS A 16 -32.76 44.18 -24.21
CA CYS A 16 -31.33 44.33 -23.88
C CYS A 16 -30.84 43.45 -22.71
N THR A 17 -31.26 42.19 -22.62
CA THR A 17 -30.73 41.26 -21.60
C THR A 17 -30.47 39.90 -22.22
N LEU A 18 -29.50 39.81 -23.12
CA LEU A 18 -29.02 38.52 -23.64
C LEU A 18 -27.55 38.67 -24.06
N GLY A 19 -26.61 38.17 -23.26
CA GLY A 19 -25.21 38.19 -23.72
C GLY A 19 -24.08 37.87 -22.74
N LEU A 20 -24.29 37.20 -21.58
CA LEU A 20 -23.17 36.87 -20.66
C LEU A 20 -23.28 35.51 -19.96
N LEU A 21 -23.78 34.46 -20.62
CA LEU A 21 -23.81 33.11 -20.01
C LEU A 21 -23.58 31.97 -21.02
N THR A 22 -22.41 31.90 -21.67
CA THR A 22 -21.97 30.62 -22.26
C THR A 22 -20.45 30.51 -22.23
N GLY A 23 -19.91 29.80 -21.23
CA GLY A 23 -18.48 29.53 -21.17
C GLY A 23 -18.00 28.73 -19.97
N CYS A 24 -18.83 27.84 -19.39
CA CYS A 24 -18.28 26.85 -18.46
C CYS A 24 -17.45 25.83 -19.27
N PRO A 25 -16.14 25.69 -19.01
CA PRO A 25 -15.30 24.78 -19.77
C PRO A 25 -15.78 23.35 -19.56
N GLY A 26 -15.96 22.63 -20.67
CA GLY A 26 -16.51 21.29 -20.75
C GLY A 26 -16.03 20.38 -19.63
N GLY A 27 -16.96 20.02 -18.75
CA GLY A 27 -16.77 18.93 -17.81
C GLY A 27 -16.43 17.68 -18.59
N LYS A 28 -15.20 17.16 -18.42
CA LYS A 28 -14.78 15.89 -19.01
C LYS A 28 -15.81 14.83 -18.67
N GLN A 29 -16.56 14.41 -19.68
CA GLN A 29 -17.49 13.28 -19.61
C GLN A 29 -16.74 12.11 -18.97
N ILE A 30 -17.23 11.65 -17.81
CA ILE A 30 -16.66 10.51 -17.12
C ILE A 30 -16.95 9.31 -18.02
N ARG A 31 -15.96 8.93 -18.84
CA ARG A 31 -16.05 7.72 -19.67
C ARG A 31 -16.40 6.55 -18.76
N ASP A 32 -17.49 5.87 -19.07
CA ASP A 32 -17.90 4.67 -18.34
C ASP A 32 -16.74 3.65 -18.40
N VAL A 33 -16.31 3.16 -17.25
CA VAL A 33 -15.14 2.29 -17.18
C VAL A 33 -15.55 0.92 -17.65
N GLN A 34 -15.33 0.65 -18.94
CA GLN A 34 -15.59 -0.65 -19.53
C GLN A 34 -14.71 -1.72 -18.85
N GLN A 35 -15.32 -2.86 -18.54
CA GLN A 35 -14.61 -4.00 -18.00
C GLN A 35 -13.59 -4.52 -19.04
N PRO A 36 -12.41 -4.98 -18.61
CA PRO A 36 -11.40 -5.46 -19.52
C PRO A 36 -11.93 -6.75 -20.13
N LYS A 37 -11.92 -6.80 -21.46
CA LYS A 37 -12.35 -7.96 -22.23
C LYS A 37 -11.23 -9.00 -22.33
N ASN A 38 -9.98 -8.60 -22.09
CA ASN A 38 -8.81 -9.45 -22.26
C ASN A 38 -7.65 -9.08 -21.31
N VAL A 39 -6.64 -9.94 -21.28
CA VAL A 39 -5.45 -9.80 -20.42
C VAL A 39 -4.61 -8.58 -20.81
N GLN A 40 -4.57 -8.21 -22.09
CA GLN A 40 -3.77 -7.09 -22.60
C GLN A 40 -4.21 -5.75 -21.99
N GLN A 41 -5.51 -5.53 -21.84
CA GLN A 41 -6.04 -4.34 -21.16
C GLN A 41 -5.66 -4.30 -19.68
N VAL A 42 -5.61 -5.45 -19.01
CA VAL A 42 -5.13 -5.56 -17.63
C VAL A 42 -3.63 -5.29 -17.54
N ASP A 43 -2.82 -5.79 -18.49
CA ASP A 43 -1.37 -5.55 -18.52
C ASP A 43 -1.06 -4.05 -18.68
N ALA A 44 -1.80 -3.32 -19.52
CA ALA A 44 -1.69 -1.87 -19.63
C ALA A 44 -2.01 -1.15 -18.30
N LEU A 45 -3.04 -1.61 -17.58
CA LEU A 45 -3.38 -1.10 -16.25
C LEU A 45 -2.28 -1.40 -15.22
N LEU A 46 -1.74 -2.63 -15.21
CA LEU A 46 -0.65 -3.03 -14.33
C LEU A 46 0.61 -2.21 -14.61
N ALA A 47 0.94 -1.96 -15.88
CA ALA A 47 2.04 -1.09 -16.25
C ALA A 47 1.85 0.32 -15.69
N LYS A 48 0.64 0.90 -15.81
CA LYS A 48 0.31 2.20 -15.21
C LYS A 48 0.47 2.21 -13.69
N ILE A 49 -0.02 1.16 -13.01
CA ILE A 49 0.14 0.99 -11.56
C ILE A 49 1.61 0.94 -11.19
N LYS A 50 2.39 0.08 -11.87
CA LYS A 50 3.82 -0.14 -11.62
C LYS A 50 4.64 1.12 -11.85
N THR A 51 4.45 1.81 -12.97
CA THR A 51 5.12 3.09 -13.27
C THR A 51 4.86 4.11 -12.18
N ARG A 52 3.62 4.19 -11.67
CA ARG A 52 3.28 5.11 -10.58
C ARG A 52 3.96 4.74 -9.26
N GLN A 53 4.01 3.44 -8.93
CA GLN A 53 4.60 2.95 -7.69
C GLN A 53 6.13 3.02 -7.69
N HIS A 54 6.76 2.78 -8.84
CA HIS A 54 8.21 2.89 -9.03
C HIS A 54 8.74 4.33 -8.93
N LYS A 55 7.88 5.36 -9.00
CA LYS A 55 8.29 6.74 -8.68
C LYS A 55 8.66 6.91 -7.20
N ILE A 56 8.23 5.99 -6.33
CA ILE A 56 8.51 6.01 -4.90
C ILE A 56 9.61 4.99 -4.61
N GLN A 57 10.80 5.50 -4.37
CA GLN A 57 12.00 4.71 -4.08
C GLN A 57 12.13 4.38 -2.59
N GLY A 58 11.75 5.32 -1.72
CA GLY A 58 11.69 5.12 -0.28
C GLY A 58 10.45 5.72 0.35
N LEU A 59 10.10 5.20 1.52
CA LEU A 59 9.04 5.72 2.39
C LEU A 59 9.53 5.81 3.82
N GLU A 60 9.16 6.86 4.54
CA GLU A 60 9.28 6.88 6.00
C GLU A 60 8.04 7.42 6.69
N GLY A 61 8.01 7.24 8.01
CA GLY A 61 7.03 7.85 8.88
C GLY A 61 6.69 6.97 10.07
N ARG A 62 5.46 7.12 10.53
CA ARG A 62 4.91 6.43 11.70
C ARG A 62 3.84 5.44 11.27
N ALA A 63 3.82 4.27 11.87
CA ALA A 63 2.76 3.28 11.66
C ALA A 63 2.28 2.64 12.97
N LYS A 64 1.12 1.98 12.87
CA LYS A 64 0.59 1.08 13.90
C LYS A 64 0.43 -0.30 13.28
N LEU A 65 1.02 -1.29 13.91
CA LEU A 65 0.83 -2.70 13.59
C LEU A 65 -0.15 -3.30 14.58
N ARG A 66 -1.29 -3.80 14.09
CA ARG A 66 -2.28 -4.50 14.93
C ARG A 66 -2.27 -5.98 14.58
N VAL A 67 -1.91 -6.81 15.55
CA VAL A 67 -1.88 -8.27 15.41
C VAL A 67 -3.05 -8.86 16.18
N TYR A 68 -3.82 -9.73 15.53
CA TYR A 68 -4.95 -10.45 16.12
C TYR A 68 -4.68 -11.95 16.04
N ARG A 69 -4.71 -12.62 17.20
CA ARG A 69 -4.57 -14.08 17.35
C ARG A 69 -5.72 -14.58 18.22
N GLY A 70 -6.74 -15.20 17.61
CA GLY A 70 -7.99 -15.49 18.31
C GLY A 70 -8.63 -14.22 18.89
N LYS A 71 -8.90 -14.23 20.20
CA LYS A 71 -9.43 -13.07 20.95
C LYS A 71 -8.36 -12.05 21.36
N LYS A 72 -7.07 -12.40 21.29
CA LYS A 72 -5.97 -11.52 21.70
C LYS A 72 -5.67 -10.49 20.62
N ARG A 73 -5.52 -9.23 21.02
CA ARG A 73 -5.16 -8.10 20.16
C ARG A 73 -3.94 -7.37 20.74
N GLN A 74 -2.87 -7.30 19.96
CA GLN A 74 -1.69 -6.50 20.28
C GLN A 74 -1.57 -5.33 19.30
N THR A 75 -1.21 -4.16 19.82
CA THR A 75 -0.90 -2.98 18.98
C THR A 75 0.53 -2.55 19.24
N ILE A 76 1.33 -2.47 18.18
CA ILE A 76 2.71 -2.01 18.21
C ILE A 76 2.76 -0.69 17.46
N ARG A 77 3.33 0.35 18.07
CA ARG A 77 3.65 1.61 17.39
C ARG A 77 5.05 1.49 16.83
N LEU A 78 5.30 2.00 15.64
CA LEU A 78 6.63 1.93 15.05
C LEU A 78 6.96 3.16 14.21
N LEU A 79 8.25 3.48 14.17
CA LEU A 79 8.86 4.30 13.13
C LEU A 79 9.36 3.36 12.04
N TYR A 80 9.21 3.73 10.78
CA TYR A 80 9.72 2.96 9.67
C TYR A 80 10.44 3.84 8.66
N GLN A 81 11.44 3.26 8.04
CA GLN A 81 12.08 3.72 6.82
C GLN A 81 12.23 2.50 5.91
N PHE A 82 11.71 2.59 4.70
CA PHE A 82 11.78 1.55 3.69
C PHE A 82 12.43 2.11 2.44
N GLN A 83 13.25 1.31 1.80
CA GLN A 83 13.78 1.60 0.48
C GLN A 83 13.77 0.35 -0.38
N ARG A 84 13.39 0.52 -1.65
CA ARG A 84 13.41 -0.56 -2.62
C ARG A 84 14.84 -1.03 -2.90
N PRO A 85 15.02 -2.33 -3.23
CA PRO A 85 13.99 -3.37 -3.25
C PRO A 85 13.68 -3.99 -1.89
N ASN A 86 14.63 -3.98 -0.95
CA ASN A 86 14.58 -4.81 0.25
C ASN A 86 15.31 -4.21 1.47
N MET A 87 15.45 -2.88 1.51
CA MET A 87 16.07 -2.18 2.64
C MET A 87 15.02 -1.71 3.63
N MET A 88 15.31 -1.87 4.92
CA MET A 88 14.42 -1.38 5.97
C MET A 88 15.15 -0.97 7.24
N ASN A 89 14.55 -0.01 7.94
CA ASN A 89 14.84 0.33 9.32
C ASN A 89 13.49 0.50 10.04
N ILE A 90 13.27 -0.26 11.09
CA ILE A 90 12.05 -0.24 11.90
C ILE A 90 12.44 -0.10 13.36
N ALA A 91 11.97 0.96 14.01
CA ALA A 91 12.03 1.09 15.46
C ALA A 91 10.66 0.75 16.05
N LEU A 92 10.58 -0.36 16.78
CA LEU A 92 9.37 -0.81 17.47
C LEU A 92 9.28 -0.10 18.81
N GLY A 93 8.16 0.56 19.08
CA GLY A 93 7.92 1.30 20.32
C GLY A 93 7.06 0.52 21.33
N SER A 94 7.32 0.77 22.61
CA SER A 94 6.49 0.36 23.74
C SER A 94 5.14 1.11 23.74
N VAL A 95 4.27 0.76 24.69
CA VAL A 95 3.01 1.47 24.90
C VAL A 95 3.24 2.96 25.21
N PHE A 96 4.37 3.27 25.88
CA PHE A 96 4.82 4.61 26.26
C PHE A 96 5.71 5.29 25.21
N GLY A 97 5.93 4.66 24.05
CA GLY A 97 6.64 5.27 22.92
C GLY A 97 8.16 5.10 22.90
N GLN A 98 8.77 4.55 23.96
CA GLN A 98 10.19 4.22 23.98
C GLN A 98 10.48 3.03 23.06
N PRO A 99 11.57 3.05 22.27
CA PRO A 99 11.93 1.92 21.42
C PRO A 99 12.28 0.69 22.27
N VAL A 100 11.69 -0.46 21.93
CA VAL A 100 11.96 -1.77 22.55
C VAL A 100 12.87 -2.63 21.68
N ALA A 101 12.80 -2.43 20.36
CA ALA A 101 13.69 -3.07 19.41
C ALA A 101 13.91 -2.20 18.18
N ILE A 102 15.11 -2.26 17.61
CA ILE A 102 15.45 -1.60 16.34
C ILE A 102 15.87 -2.70 15.37
N ILE A 103 15.24 -2.75 14.21
CA ILE A 103 15.48 -3.76 13.17
C ILE A 103 15.97 -3.03 11.93
N THR A 104 17.16 -3.38 11.46
CA THR A 104 17.74 -2.84 10.22
C THR A 104 18.06 -3.97 9.25
N SER A 105 17.96 -3.69 7.95
CA SER A 105 18.50 -4.55 6.91
C SER A 105 18.87 -3.75 5.68
N ASP A 106 20.06 -4.02 5.16
CA ASP A 106 20.57 -3.44 3.91
C ASP A 106 20.26 -4.30 2.68
N GLY A 107 19.39 -5.30 2.84
CA GLY A 107 19.02 -6.25 1.78
C GLY A 107 19.97 -7.44 1.62
N LYS A 108 21.10 -7.48 2.34
CA LYS A 108 22.01 -8.63 2.38
C LYS A 108 22.15 -9.17 3.79
N GLN A 109 22.33 -8.26 4.75
CA GLN A 109 22.45 -8.56 6.16
C GLN A 109 21.31 -7.88 6.93
N PHE A 110 21.04 -8.37 8.13
CA PHE A 110 20.17 -7.71 9.08
C PHE A 110 20.90 -7.49 10.40
N ALA A 111 20.40 -6.55 11.19
CA ALA A 111 20.70 -6.42 12.60
C ALA A 111 19.41 -6.13 13.38
N ILE A 112 19.26 -6.73 14.55
CA ILE A 112 18.22 -6.47 15.52
C ILE A 112 18.88 -6.10 16.85
N HIS A 113 18.60 -4.90 17.35
CA HIS A 113 18.95 -4.48 18.70
C HIS A 113 17.73 -4.60 19.60
N TYR A 114 17.73 -5.60 20.48
CA TYR A 114 16.75 -5.80 21.55
C TYR A 114 17.18 -4.99 22.78
N ILE A 115 16.58 -3.82 22.95
CA ILE A 115 17.04 -2.82 23.92
C ILE A 115 16.83 -3.33 25.35
N ALA A 116 15.65 -3.88 25.66
CA ALA A 116 15.33 -4.37 27.00
C ALA A 116 16.19 -5.58 27.39
N GLN A 117 16.57 -6.43 26.43
CA GLN A 117 17.37 -7.63 26.64
C GLN A 117 18.88 -7.35 26.59
N LYS A 118 19.32 -6.13 26.24
CA LYS A 118 20.72 -5.80 25.95
C LYS A 118 21.35 -6.78 24.95
N GLN A 119 20.61 -7.14 23.91
CA GLN A 119 21.02 -8.13 22.92
C GLN A 119 21.09 -7.53 21.51
N PHE A 120 22.13 -7.89 20.78
CA PHE A 120 22.35 -7.49 19.40
C PHE A 120 22.53 -8.72 18.51
N VAL A 121 21.52 -9.00 17.69
CA VAL A 121 21.50 -10.15 16.78
C VAL A 121 21.77 -9.67 15.37
N ARG A 122 22.73 -10.27 14.65
CA ARG A 122 23.02 -9.95 13.25
C ARG A 122 23.26 -11.19 12.41
N GLY A 123 23.03 -11.11 11.11
CA GLY A 123 23.28 -12.23 10.20
C GLY A 123 22.69 -12.01 8.81
N PRO A 124 22.68 -13.05 7.95
CA PRO A 124 22.15 -12.95 6.59
C PRO A 124 20.64 -12.69 6.61
N VAL A 125 20.17 -11.86 5.68
CA VAL A 125 18.77 -11.42 5.59
C VAL A 125 17.77 -12.58 5.47
N SER A 126 18.21 -13.75 4.96
CA SER A 126 17.42 -14.97 4.84
C SER A 126 16.89 -15.50 6.18
N LYS A 127 17.59 -15.22 7.30
CA LYS A 127 17.16 -15.63 8.65
C LYS A 127 16.19 -14.63 9.30
N LEU A 128 16.09 -13.41 8.78
CA LEU A 128 15.28 -12.36 9.41
C LEU A 128 13.79 -12.69 9.51
N PRO A 129 13.13 -13.28 8.48
CA PRO A 129 11.70 -13.58 8.55
C PRO A 129 11.28 -14.49 9.70
N SER A 130 12.15 -15.39 10.18
CA SER A 130 11.84 -16.25 11.34
C SER A 130 11.99 -15.50 12.67
N LEU A 131 12.95 -14.58 12.78
CA LEU A 131 13.19 -13.79 14.00
C LEU A 131 12.10 -12.77 14.26
N ILE A 132 11.55 -12.16 13.20
CA ILE A 132 10.56 -11.08 13.37
C ILE A 132 9.12 -11.57 13.43
N GLN A 133 8.86 -12.89 13.42
CA GLN A 133 7.49 -13.44 13.41
C GLN A 133 6.67 -13.04 14.64
N GLU A 134 7.33 -12.79 15.76
CA GLU A 134 6.68 -12.31 16.97
C GLU A 134 6.05 -10.93 16.77
N PHE A 135 6.73 -10.05 16.03
CA PHE A 135 6.30 -8.69 15.77
C PHE A 135 5.42 -8.60 14.52
N LEU A 136 5.87 -9.25 13.45
CA LEU A 136 5.24 -9.28 12.14
C LEU A 136 5.04 -10.76 11.74
N PRO A 137 3.90 -11.38 12.10
CA PRO A 137 3.62 -12.79 11.86
C PRO A 137 3.25 -13.07 10.39
N VAL A 138 4.07 -12.57 9.49
CA VAL A 138 4.00 -12.72 8.04
C VAL A 138 5.40 -13.14 7.60
N SER A 139 5.59 -14.45 7.45
CA SER A 139 6.88 -15.01 7.04
C SER A 139 7.07 -14.81 5.53
N LEU A 140 7.48 -13.62 5.12
CA LEU A 140 7.84 -13.28 3.74
C LEU A 140 9.28 -12.78 3.67
N PRO A 141 10.03 -13.13 2.60
CA PRO A 141 11.32 -12.49 2.32
C PRO A 141 11.17 -10.97 2.16
N LEU A 142 12.21 -10.21 2.53
CA LEU A 142 12.16 -8.74 2.45
C LEU A 142 11.91 -8.23 1.04
N GLU A 143 12.42 -8.92 0.03
CA GLU A 143 12.24 -8.62 -1.40
C GLU A 143 10.76 -8.68 -1.83
N LYS A 144 9.91 -9.34 -1.03
CA LYS A 144 8.45 -9.37 -1.22
C LYS A 144 7.75 -8.46 -0.23
N LEU A 145 8.18 -8.47 1.03
CA LEU A 145 7.55 -7.71 2.10
C LEU A 145 7.65 -6.20 1.88
N ILE A 146 8.82 -5.68 1.51
CA ILE A 146 9.04 -4.24 1.35
C ILE A 146 8.19 -3.68 0.20
N PRO A 147 8.15 -4.27 -1.01
CA PRO A 147 7.20 -3.87 -2.05
C PRO A 147 5.74 -3.88 -1.59
N ILE A 148 5.31 -4.90 -0.83
CA ILE A 148 3.95 -4.99 -0.28
C ILE A 148 3.66 -3.82 0.64
N LEU A 149 4.55 -3.54 1.60
CA LEU A 149 4.41 -2.40 2.52
C LEU A 149 4.44 -1.07 1.74
N MET A 150 5.18 -0.98 0.65
CA MET A 150 5.15 0.19 -0.23
C MET A 150 3.92 0.24 -1.17
N GLY A 151 2.97 -0.69 -1.01
CA GLY A 151 1.66 -0.69 -1.66
C GLY A 151 1.59 -1.49 -2.97
N GLU A 152 2.61 -2.26 -3.32
CA GLU A 152 2.64 -3.12 -4.50
C GLU A 152 2.05 -4.51 -4.22
N VAL A 153 1.67 -5.20 -5.29
CA VAL A 153 1.33 -6.62 -5.23
C VAL A 153 2.39 -7.38 -6.02
N PRO A 154 3.25 -8.20 -5.37
CA PRO A 154 4.14 -9.10 -6.08
C PRO A 154 3.32 -10.11 -6.87
N LEU A 155 3.35 -9.99 -8.20
CA LEU A 155 2.67 -10.88 -9.13
C LEU A 155 3.49 -12.16 -9.33
N LEU A 156 2.81 -13.30 -9.47
CA LEU A 156 3.44 -14.55 -9.89
C LEU A 156 3.97 -14.42 -11.32
N SER A 157 5.20 -14.87 -11.52
CA SER A 157 5.78 -14.96 -12.86
C SER A 157 5.24 -16.20 -13.56
N THR A 158 4.22 -16.01 -14.40
CA THR A 158 3.60 -17.07 -15.20
C THR A 158 3.03 -16.53 -16.50
N LYS A 159 2.98 -17.40 -17.52
CA LYS A 159 2.27 -17.15 -18.79
C LYS A 159 0.79 -17.54 -18.69
N LYS A 160 0.40 -18.41 -17.76
CA LYS A 160 -0.99 -18.85 -17.57
C LYS A 160 -1.75 -17.77 -16.79
N ARG A 161 -2.48 -16.92 -17.53
CA ARG A 161 -3.23 -15.79 -16.97
C ARG A 161 -4.65 -15.78 -17.54
N SER A 162 -5.62 -15.41 -16.70
CA SER A 162 -6.97 -15.11 -17.14
C SER A 162 -7.51 -13.90 -16.40
N VAL A 163 -8.43 -13.17 -17.04
CA VAL A 163 -9.14 -12.06 -16.42
C VAL A 163 -10.62 -12.36 -16.41
N LEU A 164 -11.25 -12.11 -15.27
CA LEU A 164 -12.70 -12.15 -15.14
C LEU A 164 -13.21 -10.83 -14.57
N PRO A 165 -14.44 -10.43 -14.91
CA PRO A 165 -15.08 -9.30 -14.25
C PRO A 165 -15.24 -9.57 -12.74
N GLY A 166 -15.03 -8.54 -11.94
CA GLY A 166 -15.32 -8.57 -10.52
C GLY A 166 -16.80 -8.31 -10.25
N LYS A 167 -17.21 -8.45 -8.98
CA LYS A 167 -18.59 -8.17 -8.55
C LYS A 167 -19.04 -6.73 -8.80
N GLN A 168 -18.10 -5.79 -8.86
CA GLN A 168 -18.37 -4.37 -9.14
C GLN A 168 -17.92 -4.04 -10.57
N LYS A 169 -18.68 -3.19 -11.27
CA LYS A 169 -18.40 -2.82 -12.68
C LYS A 169 -16.95 -2.37 -12.93
N HIS A 170 -16.37 -1.61 -12.01
CA HIS A 170 -15.01 -1.08 -12.15
C HIS A 170 -13.91 -1.99 -11.56
N VAL A 171 -14.24 -3.25 -11.23
CA VAL A 171 -13.30 -4.21 -10.64
C VAL A 171 -13.09 -5.38 -11.58
N SER A 172 -11.84 -5.83 -11.69
CA SER A 172 -11.47 -7.06 -12.39
C SER A 172 -10.62 -7.96 -11.53
N VAL A 173 -10.67 -9.25 -11.81
CA VAL A 173 -9.90 -10.29 -11.14
C VAL A 173 -8.94 -10.90 -12.14
N LEU A 174 -7.65 -10.62 -11.96
CA LEU A 174 -6.57 -11.29 -12.67
C LEU A 174 -6.21 -12.57 -11.92
N THR A 175 -6.27 -13.71 -12.60
CA THR A 175 -5.82 -14.99 -12.06
C THR A 175 -4.50 -15.38 -12.73
N LEU A 176 -3.49 -15.70 -11.92
CA LEU A 176 -2.16 -16.12 -12.33
C LEU A 176 -1.92 -17.53 -11.77
N THR A 177 -1.64 -18.50 -12.64
CA THR A 177 -1.53 -19.91 -12.23
C THR A 177 -0.11 -20.46 -12.48
N GLN A 178 0.45 -21.08 -11.45
CA GLN A 178 1.64 -21.94 -11.48
C GLN A 178 1.24 -23.35 -10.99
N PRO A 179 2.06 -24.40 -11.21
CA PRO A 179 1.69 -25.79 -10.86
C PRO A 179 1.19 -25.98 -9.42
N THR A 180 1.78 -25.28 -8.45
CA THR A 180 1.48 -25.45 -7.02
C THR A 180 0.83 -24.23 -6.37
N LEU A 181 0.63 -23.15 -7.12
CA LEU A 181 0.22 -21.86 -6.58
C LEU A 181 -0.63 -21.09 -7.58
N THR A 182 -1.81 -20.68 -7.14
CA THR A 182 -2.65 -19.74 -7.89
C THR A 182 -2.71 -18.41 -7.14
N GLN A 183 -2.53 -17.29 -7.85
CA GLN A 183 -2.73 -15.96 -7.31
C GLN A 183 -3.94 -15.32 -7.98
N LYS A 184 -4.88 -14.82 -7.18
CA LYS A 184 -5.98 -13.97 -7.66
C LYS A 184 -5.71 -12.53 -7.21
N VAL A 185 -5.82 -11.57 -8.12
CA VAL A 185 -5.54 -10.15 -7.89
C VAL A 185 -6.75 -9.32 -8.31
N TRP A 186 -7.34 -8.60 -7.36
CA TRP A 186 -8.44 -7.68 -7.60
C TRP A 186 -7.89 -6.29 -7.88
N LEU A 187 -8.33 -5.72 -9.00
CA LEU A 187 -7.88 -4.44 -9.54
C LEU A 187 -9.06 -3.48 -9.63
N ASP A 188 -8.89 -2.26 -9.14
CA ASP A 188 -9.78 -1.13 -9.40
C ASP A 188 -9.32 -0.46 -10.69
N LEU A 189 -10.13 -0.63 -11.74
CA LEU A 189 -9.85 -0.15 -13.09
C LEU A 189 -9.95 1.38 -13.16
N LYS A 190 -10.90 1.97 -12.43
CA LYS A 190 -11.15 3.42 -12.44
C LYS A 190 -9.99 4.18 -11.81
N GLN A 191 -9.49 3.68 -10.68
CA GLN A 191 -8.43 4.34 -9.91
C GLN A 191 -7.03 3.79 -10.19
N ALA A 192 -6.94 2.77 -11.05
CA ALA A 192 -5.72 2.04 -11.36
C ALA A 192 -4.95 1.69 -10.08
N ARG A 193 -5.49 0.77 -9.26
CA ARG A 193 -4.87 0.35 -7.99
C ARG A 193 -5.25 -1.08 -7.64
N PHE A 194 -4.43 -1.71 -6.81
CA PHE A 194 -4.73 -3.01 -6.22
C PHE A 194 -5.81 -2.86 -5.13
N LEU A 195 -6.65 -3.87 -4.96
CA LEU A 195 -7.63 -3.94 -3.87
C LEU A 195 -7.31 -5.10 -2.93
N LYS A 196 -7.00 -6.26 -3.51
CA LYS A 196 -6.81 -7.52 -2.81
C LYS A 196 -5.93 -8.44 -3.63
N THR A 197 -5.16 -9.30 -2.97
CA THR A 197 -4.60 -10.50 -3.58
C THR A 197 -4.80 -11.69 -2.66
N GLU A 198 -5.03 -12.85 -3.27
CA GLU A 198 -5.08 -14.15 -2.58
C GLU A 198 -4.03 -15.06 -3.20
N TYR A 199 -3.33 -15.82 -2.36
CA TYR A 199 -2.42 -16.89 -2.76
C TYR A 199 -3.03 -18.21 -2.31
N LEU A 200 -3.43 -19.06 -3.27
CA LEU A 200 -4.10 -20.34 -3.08
C LEU A 200 -3.12 -21.47 -3.36
N ARG A 201 -2.97 -22.40 -2.40
CA ARG A 201 -2.13 -23.59 -2.52
C ARG A 201 -2.97 -24.83 -2.24
N GLY A 202 -3.32 -25.57 -3.29
CA GLY A 202 -4.19 -26.75 -3.17
C GLY A 202 -5.53 -26.40 -2.51
N LYS A 203 -5.90 -27.13 -1.45
CA LYS A 203 -7.12 -26.94 -0.66
C LYS A 203 -6.93 -26.05 0.58
N GLU A 204 -5.72 -25.52 0.81
CA GLU A 204 -5.46 -24.66 1.97
C GLU A 204 -6.22 -23.32 1.84
N PRO A 205 -6.74 -22.77 2.95
CA PRO A 205 -7.30 -21.43 2.92
C PRO A 205 -6.26 -20.40 2.45
N PRO A 206 -6.66 -19.37 1.70
CA PRO A 206 -5.71 -18.48 1.04
C PRO A 206 -5.02 -17.50 1.99
N LEU A 207 -3.69 -17.35 1.83
CA LEU A 207 -3.01 -16.14 2.31
C LEU A 207 -3.60 -14.94 1.59
N THR A 208 -4.18 -14.01 2.35
CA THR A 208 -4.89 -12.86 1.77
C THR A 208 -4.21 -11.56 2.16
N LEU A 209 -3.98 -10.70 1.18
CA LEU A 209 -3.56 -9.31 1.34
C LEU A 209 -4.69 -8.39 0.87
N THR A 210 -5.03 -7.37 1.65
CA THR A 210 -5.99 -6.34 1.24
C THR A 210 -5.41 -4.95 1.42
N TYR A 211 -5.69 -4.07 0.47
CA TYR A 211 -5.23 -2.70 0.44
C TYR A 211 -6.44 -1.78 0.54
N GLY A 212 -6.38 -0.77 1.40
CA GLY A 212 -7.52 0.10 1.62
C GLY A 212 -7.15 1.52 2.05
N THR A 213 -8.17 2.38 2.00
CA THR A 213 -8.07 3.78 2.42
C THR A 213 -6.91 4.49 1.71
N TYR A 214 -6.87 4.42 0.38
CA TYR A 214 -5.83 5.07 -0.42
C TYR A 214 -5.84 6.60 -0.20
N ARG A 215 -4.66 7.21 -0.05
CA ARG A 215 -4.48 8.65 0.12
C ARG A 215 -3.16 9.13 -0.50
N GLY A 216 -3.08 10.43 -0.77
CA GLY A 216 -1.88 11.10 -1.29
C GLY A 216 -1.75 11.05 -2.81
N THR A 217 -0.65 11.65 -3.30
CA THR A 217 -0.31 11.72 -4.72
C THR A 217 1.16 11.28 -4.89
N PRO A 218 1.45 10.12 -5.50
CA PRO A 218 0.48 9.15 -5.99
C PRO A 218 -0.31 8.46 -4.86
N PRO A 219 -1.53 7.95 -5.14
CA PRO A 219 -2.35 7.30 -4.12
C PRO A 219 -1.71 6.00 -3.64
N LEU A 220 -1.47 5.94 -2.34
CA LEU A 220 -0.91 4.77 -1.65
C LEU A 220 -1.86 4.29 -0.55
N PRO A 221 -1.94 2.98 -0.27
CA PRO A 221 -2.84 2.44 0.75
C PRO A 221 -2.48 2.98 2.14
N LYS A 222 -3.45 3.47 2.91
CA LYS A 222 -3.23 3.82 4.33
C LYS A 222 -3.29 2.58 5.23
N VAL A 223 -3.96 1.53 4.78
CA VAL A 223 -4.09 0.27 5.51
C VAL A 223 -3.76 -0.91 4.60
N ILE A 224 -2.89 -1.79 5.08
CA ILE A 224 -2.63 -3.11 4.50
C ILE A 224 -3.05 -4.14 5.52
N ARG A 225 -3.84 -5.14 5.11
CA ARG A 225 -4.24 -6.24 5.99
C ARG A 225 -3.72 -7.56 5.45
N PHE A 226 -3.12 -8.34 6.31
CA PHE A 226 -2.71 -9.72 6.06
C PHE A 226 -3.65 -10.64 6.82
N HIS A 227 -4.08 -11.71 6.18
CA HIS A 227 -4.72 -12.84 6.83
C HIS A 227 -3.90 -14.09 6.51
N VAL A 228 -3.30 -14.67 7.55
CA VAL A 228 -2.43 -15.85 7.48
C VAL A 228 -3.20 -17.03 8.08
N PRO A 229 -3.84 -17.88 7.26
CA PRO A 229 -4.77 -18.87 7.79
C PRO A 229 -4.11 -19.96 8.62
N LYS A 230 -2.90 -20.39 8.24
CA LYS A 230 -2.13 -21.42 8.95
C LYS A 230 -1.98 -21.13 10.46
N THR A 231 -1.92 -19.85 10.84
CA THR A 231 -1.78 -19.40 12.22
C THR A 231 -3.01 -18.65 12.74
N SER A 232 -4.13 -18.69 12.01
CA SER A 232 -5.34 -17.90 12.27
C SER A 232 -5.04 -16.43 12.63
N THR A 233 -3.99 -15.88 12.02
CA THR A 233 -3.44 -14.58 12.40
C THR A 233 -3.88 -13.53 11.41
N ARG A 234 -4.38 -12.41 11.93
CA ARG A 234 -4.68 -11.21 11.14
C ARG A 234 -3.72 -10.10 11.54
N VAL A 235 -3.14 -9.45 10.55
CA VAL A 235 -2.24 -8.31 10.76
C VAL A 235 -2.81 -7.10 10.03
N ARG A 236 -2.82 -5.95 10.69
CA ARG A 236 -3.16 -4.66 10.10
C ARG A 236 -1.98 -3.71 10.24
N TRP A 237 -1.35 -3.38 9.12
CA TRP A 237 -0.40 -2.29 9.02
C TRP A 237 -1.14 -1.00 8.70
N ILE A 238 -1.03 0.01 9.55
CA ILE A 238 -1.76 1.28 9.44
C ILE A 238 -0.76 2.43 9.41
N TYR A 239 -0.64 3.10 8.28
CA TYR A 239 0.18 4.31 8.15
C TYR A 239 -0.47 5.49 8.88
N VAL A 240 0.27 6.11 9.79
CA VAL A 240 -0.14 7.31 10.54
C VAL A 240 0.36 8.55 9.83
N THR A 241 1.68 8.64 9.65
CA THR A 241 2.35 9.61 8.78
C THR A 241 3.11 8.86 7.71
N ARG A 242 3.32 9.50 6.56
CA ARG A 242 4.05 8.91 5.45
C ARG A 242 4.63 9.99 4.55
N GLU A 243 5.92 9.90 4.30
CA GLU A 243 6.65 10.77 3.38
C GLU A 243 7.40 9.91 2.36
N SER A 244 7.52 10.41 1.13
CA SER A 244 8.24 9.74 0.05
C SER A 244 9.64 10.32 -0.05
N ILE A 245 10.63 9.44 -0.02
CA ILE A 245 12.04 9.80 -0.10
C ILE A 245 12.61 9.30 -1.43
N LYS A 246 13.41 10.13 -2.08
CA LYS A 246 14.07 9.79 -3.35
C LYS A 246 15.10 8.68 -3.17
N GLN A 247 15.94 8.79 -2.13
CA GLN A 247 16.95 7.80 -1.80
C GLN A 247 17.53 8.09 -0.41
N TYR A 248 17.79 7.03 0.36
CA TYR A 248 18.55 7.07 1.59
C TYR A 248 19.99 6.62 1.34
N LYS A 249 20.91 7.16 2.14
CA LYS A 249 22.26 6.59 2.30
C LYS A 249 22.16 5.20 2.93
N LEU A 250 23.01 4.27 2.49
CA LEU A 250 23.04 2.89 2.99
C LEU A 250 23.23 2.80 4.51
N SER A 251 23.89 3.79 5.11
CA SER A 251 24.09 3.89 6.57
C SER A 251 22.78 3.95 7.37
N HIS A 252 21.65 4.36 6.78
CA HIS A 252 20.34 4.32 7.45
C HIS A 252 19.83 2.90 7.69
N PHE A 253 20.35 1.93 6.95
CA PHE A 253 19.92 0.53 6.96
C PHE A 253 20.96 -0.41 7.57
N ARG A 254 21.98 0.15 8.21
CA ARG A 254 23.02 -0.59 8.92
C ARG A 254 23.12 -0.06 10.33
N GLN A 255 23.22 -0.97 11.28
CA GLN A 255 23.42 -0.64 12.68
C GLN A 255 24.84 -1.02 13.11
N LYS A 256 25.53 -0.11 13.81
CA LYS A 256 26.74 -0.45 14.55
C LYS A 256 26.34 -1.19 15.83
N THR A 257 27.14 -2.16 16.24
CA THR A 257 26.95 -2.84 17.52
C THR A 257 26.97 -1.80 18.65
N PRO A 258 25.89 -1.70 19.47
CA PRO A 258 25.88 -0.85 20.65
C PRO A 258 26.91 -1.31 21.69
N THR A 259 27.39 -0.40 22.53
CA THR A 259 28.28 -0.75 23.65
C THR A 259 27.52 -1.51 24.73
N GLY A 260 28.16 -2.53 25.34
CA GLY A 260 27.63 -3.21 26.53
C GLY A 260 26.46 -4.16 26.27
N VAL A 261 26.32 -4.67 25.04
CA VAL A 261 25.29 -5.64 24.65
C VAL A 261 25.91 -6.99 24.31
N GLU A 262 25.16 -8.06 24.57
CA GLU A 262 25.50 -9.40 24.12
C GLU A 262 25.33 -9.49 22.59
N VAL A 263 26.34 -10.00 21.89
CA VAL A 263 26.33 -10.10 20.42
C VAL A 263 26.09 -11.54 19.99
N ARG A 264 25.03 -11.76 19.22
CA ARG A 264 24.74 -13.04 18.58
C ARG A 264 24.85 -12.92 17.06
N VAL A 265 25.73 -13.71 16.47
CA VAL A 265 25.90 -13.77 15.01
C VAL A 265 25.24 -15.04 14.48
N LEU A 266 24.32 -14.90 13.54
CA LEU A 266 23.72 -16.03 12.85
C LEU A 266 24.50 -16.35 11.59
N THR A 267 24.84 -17.62 11.42
CA THR A 267 25.46 -18.17 10.21
C THR A 267 24.39 -18.52 9.16
N PRO A 268 24.78 -18.68 7.87
CA PRO A 268 23.88 -18.99 6.76
C PRO A 268 22.94 -20.18 6.93
#